data_AF-A0AAD9N258-F1
#
_entry.id   AF-A0AAD9N258-F1
#
_cell.length_a   1.000
_cell.length_b   1.000
_cell.length_c   1.000
_cell.angle_alpha   90.00
_cell.angle_beta   90.00
_cell.angle_gamma   90.00
#
_symmetry.space_group_name_H-M   'P 1'
#
loop_
_entity.id
_entity.type
_entity.pdbx_description
1 polymer ?
#
loop_
_entity_poly.entity_id
_entity_poly.type
_entity_poly.pdbx_seq_one_letter_code
_entity_poly.pdbx_strand_id
1 'polypeptide(L)'
;MKARDDEQDVDPFLCRCSKCKRFWLDHFSENDLKRLKDPPLLRALKSNCMYAAVQQKEDHAAVLKIGDRVTVNSSQLQVGSVHNGIVNCKRYFHCPRGHGLMVKYGEVVRINPPVKKPPVKGNYMFPSFEEIKKRRRIRSLLDPELDLGPLYTAKGAAAEKKGYNTTTEKVGHGSKGGRRGVKQEQTSAETRDYTKEPPRELINRWNKEKFGGGKRGEIKAKTLYKLYAAYQKGEQYKRAEESGDATSSSDESSVEGDDTDRQQGSSESKQRNQQKSA
;
A
#
# COMPACT_ATOMS: atom_id res chain seq x y z
N MET A 1 -29.45 28.47 20.63
CA MET A 1 -28.49 27.45 21.09
C MET A 1 -27.62 28.10 22.15
N LYS A 2 -27.81 27.78 23.43
CA LYS A 2 -26.94 28.29 24.51
C LYS A 2 -25.63 27.51 24.45
N ALA A 3 -24.50 28.21 24.33
CA ALA A 3 -23.20 27.61 24.51
C ALA A 3 -23.15 27.00 25.91
N ARG A 4 -22.72 25.74 26.01
CA ARG A 4 -22.38 25.12 27.29
C ARG A 4 -21.02 25.66 27.68
N ASP A 5 -21.03 26.83 28.32
CA ASP A 5 -19.96 27.19 29.23
C ASP A 5 -19.97 26.14 30.37
N ASP A 6 -18.79 25.79 30.90
CA ASP A 6 -18.61 24.97 32.12
C ASP A 6 -18.26 23.49 31.96
N GLU A 7 -17.56 23.09 30.90
CA GLU A 7 -16.58 22.00 31.03
C GLU A 7 -15.19 22.64 31.18
N GLN A 8 -14.97 23.26 32.36
CA GLN A 8 -13.63 23.72 32.74
C GLN A 8 -12.76 22.48 32.85
N ASP A 9 -11.87 22.29 31.89
CA ASP A 9 -10.78 21.33 31.94
C ASP A 9 -10.02 21.56 33.26
N VAL A 10 -10.35 20.77 34.28
CA VAL A 10 -9.71 20.86 35.60
C VAL A 10 -8.31 20.31 35.41
N ASP A 11 -7.35 21.22 35.25
CA ASP A 11 -5.94 20.88 35.14
C ASP A 11 -5.57 19.93 36.29
N PRO A 12 -5.18 18.67 36.02
CA PRO A 12 -4.87 17.69 37.06
C PRO A 12 -3.72 18.14 37.97
N PHE A 13 -2.90 19.10 37.52
CA PHE A 13 -1.83 19.71 38.29
C PHE A 13 -2.29 20.88 39.19
N LEU A 14 -3.57 21.29 39.12
CA LEU A 14 -4.13 22.38 39.93
C LEU A 14 -5.01 21.90 41.08
N CYS A 15 -4.96 20.62 41.45
CA CYS A 15 -5.62 20.14 42.67
C CYS A 15 -5.04 20.87 43.90
N ARG A 16 -5.88 21.67 44.58
CA ARG A 16 -5.51 22.48 45.75
C ARG A 16 -5.59 21.73 47.08
N CYS A 17 -5.86 20.43 47.06
CA CYS A 17 -5.95 19.66 48.31
C CYS A 17 -4.59 19.57 49.01
N SER A 18 -4.60 19.43 50.33
CA SER A 18 -3.39 19.36 51.16
C SER A 18 -2.47 18.19 50.77
N LYS A 19 -3.05 17.07 50.32
CA LYS A 19 -2.30 15.88 49.86
C LYS A 19 -1.49 16.15 48.60
N CYS A 20 -2.10 16.74 47.57
CA CYS A 20 -1.41 17.12 46.33
C CYS A 20 -0.34 18.17 46.62
N LYS A 21 -0.63 19.16 47.47
CA LYS A 21 0.36 20.20 47.83
C LYS A 21 1.62 19.62 48.46
N ARG A 22 1.49 18.65 49.38
CA ARG A 22 2.64 17.94 49.97
C ARG A 22 3.40 17.12 48.92
N PHE A 23 2.69 16.34 48.12
CA PHE A 23 3.29 15.54 47.04
C PHE A 23 4.15 16.41 46.09
N TRP A 24 3.64 17.56 45.65
CA TRP A 24 4.40 18.45 44.77
C TRP A 24 5.61 19.09 45.46
N LEU A 25 5.50 19.44 46.74
CA LEU A 25 6.63 20.00 47.52
C LEU A 25 7.73 18.98 47.76
N ASP A 26 7.38 17.71 47.97
CA ASP A 26 8.34 16.65 48.27
C ASP A 26 9.09 16.13 47.02
N HIS A 27 8.49 16.28 45.83
CA HIS A 27 9.03 15.71 44.59
C HIS A 27 9.57 16.70 43.57
N PHE A 28 9.30 18.01 43.72
CA PHE A 28 9.69 19.01 42.74
C PHE A 28 10.53 20.13 43.36
N SER A 29 11.48 20.65 42.57
CA SER A 29 12.29 21.79 42.98
C SER A 29 11.43 23.07 43.11
N GLU A 30 11.88 24.06 43.87
CA GLU A 30 11.19 25.37 43.97
C GLU A 30 10.96 26.03 42.60
N ASN A 31 11.84 25.80 41.63
CA ASN A 31 11.71 26.30 40.28
C ASN A 31 10.56 25.62 39.51
N ASP A 32 10.38 24.31 39.70
CA ASP A 32 9.30 23.57 39.06
C ASP A 32 7.94 23.86 39.72
N LEU A 33 7.93 24.11 41.03
CA LEU A 33 6.74 24.58 41.75
C LEU A 33 6.24 25.94 41.24
N LYS A 34 7.15 26.84 40.83
CA LYS A 34 6.76 28.10 40.17
C LYS A 34 6.09 27.84 38.82
N ARG A 35 6.57 26.86 38.04
CA ARG A 35 5.95 26.47 36.75
C ARG A 35 4.57 25.85 36.95
N LEU A 36 4.30 25.19 38.07
CA LEU A 36 2.99 24.61 38.34
C LEU A 36 1.88 25.66 38.54
N LYS A 37 2.26 26.92 38.80
CA LYS A 37 1.32 28.06 38.91
C LYS A 37 0.95 28.64 37.54
N ASP A 38 1.71 28.35 36.49
CA ASP A 38 1.41 28.82 35.14
C ASP A 38 0.19 28.07 34.56
N PRO A 39 -0.69 28.73 33.79
CA PRO A 39 -1.77 28.06 33.07
C PRO A 39 -1.24 26.89 32.23
N PRO A 40 -2.01 25.79 32.03
CA PRO A 40 -1.53 24.60 31.33
C PRO A 40 -0.85 24.89 30.00
N LEU A 41 -1.41 25.80 29.21
CA LEU A 41 -0.89 26.19 27.90
C LEU A 41 0.48 26.89 28.02
N LEU A 42 0.61 27.78 28.98
CA LEU A 42 1.85 28.54 29.25
C LEU A 42 2.91 27.65 29.90
N ARG A 43 2.48 26.71 30.74
CA ARG A 43 3.31 25.64 31.33
C ARG A 43 3.85 24.71 30.26
N ALA A 44 3.03 24.29 29.28
CA ALA A 44 3.44 23.49 28.14
C ALA A 44 4.45 24.23 27.25
N LEU A 45 4.24 25.52 26.99
CA LEU A 45 5.18 26.35 26.26
C LEU A 45 6.51 26.53 27.01
N LYS A 46 6.47 26.75 28.33
CA LYS A 46 7.65 26.91 29.18
C LYS A 46 8.36 25.60 29.48
N SER A 47 7.68 24.47 29.58
CA SER A 47 8.33 23.15 29.68
C SER A 47 8.96 22.76 28.34
N ASN A 48 8.41 23.27 27.24
CA ASN A 48 9.09 23.31 25.95
C ASN A 48 10.31 24.25 25.91
N CYS A 49 10.73 24.93 26.98
CA CYS A 49 11.93 25.78 26.93
C CYS A 49 13.22 24.99 26.65
N MET A 50 13.26 23.69 26.98
CA MET A 50 14.32 22.79 26.51
C MET A 50 14.31 22.65 24.98
N TYR A 51 13.12 22.60 24.38
CA TYR A 51 12.92 22.70 22.94
C TYR A 51 13.22 24.11 22.41
N ALA A 52 12.90 25.17 23.14
CA ALA A 52 13.14 26.56 22.73
C ALA A 52 14.65 26.89 22.72
N ALA A 53 15.42 26.39 23.68
CA ALA A 53 16.88 26.50 23.71
C ALA A 53 17.54 25.69 22.58
N VAL A 54 16.97 24.52 22.25
CA VAL A 54 17.32 23.75 21.04
C VAL A 54 16.90 24.50 19.77
N GLN A 55 15.83 25.31 19.83
CA GLN A 55 15.32 26.15 18.75
C GLN A 55 15.98 27.54 18.65
N GLN A 56 16.98 27.86 19.47
CA GLN A 56 17.73 29.12 19.33
C GLN A 56 19.15 28.88 18.81
N LYS A 57 19.60 27.62 18.81
CA LYS A 57 20.77 27.23 18.02
C LYS A 57 20.31 26.98 16.59
N GLU A 58 20.87 27.71 15.64
CA GLU A 58 20.51 27.71 14.21
C GLU A 58 20.59 26.33 13.54
N ASP A 59 21.10 25.31 14.22
CA ASP A 59 21.10 23.89 13.81
C ASP A 59 19.73 23.19 13.98
N HIS A 60 18.61 23.87 13.73
CA HIS A 60 17.28 23.22 13.72
C HIS A 60 17.16 22.09 12.69
N ALA A 61 18.06 22.08 11.70
CA ALA A 61 18.24 20.98 10.78
C ALA A 61 18.71 19.68 11.48
N ALA A 62 19.00 19.68 12.79
CA ALA A 62 19.42 18.51 13.55
C ALA A 62 18.30 17.83 14.36
N VAL A 63 17.13 18.45 14.56
CA VAL A 63 16.08 17.85 15.40
C VAL A 63 15.39 16.70 14.66
N LEU A 64 15.83 15.47 14.92
CA LEU A 64 15.30 14.23 14.35
C LEU A 64 13.81 14.07 14.67
N LYS A 65 13.02 13.72 13.66
CA LYS A 65 11.60 13.38 13.81
C LYS A 65 11.43 11.86 13.76
N ILE A 66 10.35 11.39 14.36
CA ILE A 66 9.93 9.98 14.22
C ILE A 66 9.66 9.70 12.73
N GLY A 67 10.35 8.69 12.19
CA GLY A 67 10.26 8.30 10.78
C GLY A 67 11.37 8.85 9.88
N ASP A 68 12.24 9.74 10.39
CA ASP A 68 13.42 10.17 9.65
C ASP A 68 14.39 9.01 9.44
N ARG A 69 15.02 8.97 8.25
CA ARG A 69 16.08 8.02 7.95
C ARG A 69 17.41 8.55 8.45
N VAL A 70 18.10 7.74 9.23
CA VAL A 70 19.34 8.13 9.91
C VAL A 70 20.39 7.04 9.78
N THR A 71 21.65 7.46 9.73
CA THR A 71 22.84 6.62 9.93
C THR A 71 23.35 6.85 11.34
N VAL A 72 23.83 5.78 11.97
CA VAL A 72 24.49 5.89 13.28
C VAL A 72 25.97 5.67 13.07
N ASN A 73 26.80 6.53 13.64
CA ASN A 73 28.25 6.44 13.50
C ASN A 73 28.77 5.15 14.16
N SER A 74 29.16 4.18 13.35
CA SER A 74 29.54 2.83 13.79
C SER A 74 30.88 2.76 14.52
N SER A 75 31.69 3.82 14.46
CA SER A 75 33.01 3.88 15.09
C SER A 75 33.00 3.71 16.61
N GLN A 76 31.87 3.94 17.27
CA GLN A 76 31.70 3.74 18.72
C GLN A 76 30.73 2.62 19.08
N LEU A 77 30.06 2.03 18.08
CA LEU A 77 29.14 0.93 18.31
C LEU A 77 29.90 -0.38 18.26
N GLN A 78 30.08 -1.00 19.43
CA GLN A 78 30.38 -2.43 19.48
C GLN A 78 29.27 -3.14 18.70
N VAL A 79 29.65 -3.73 17.56
CA VAL A 79 28.75 -4.23 16.53
C VAL A 79 27.89 -5.37 17.09
N GLY A 80 26.72 -4.99 17.56
CA GLY A 80 25.72 -5.87 18.15
C GLY A 80 24.54 -5.01 18.63
N SER A 81 23.62 -4.67 17.73
CA SER A 81 22.30 -4.16 18.16
C SER A 81 21.58 -5.32 18.84
N VAL A 82 21.35 -5.24 20.15
CA VAL A 82 20.82 -6.38 20.95
C VAL A 82 19.35 -6.18 21.36
N HIS A 83 18.77 -5.00 21.12
CA HIS A 83 17.49 -4.65 21.75
C HIS A 83 16.29 -4.85 20.81
N ASN A 84 15.17 -5.24 21.40
CA ASN A 84 13.86 -5.35 20.77
C ASN A 84 12.94 -4.15 21.12
N GLY A 85 13.55 -3.03 21.52
CA GLY A 85 12.86 -1.83 21.98
C GLY A 85 12.37 -1.87 23.44
N ILE A 86 12.81 -2.84 24.25
CA ILE A 86 12.55 -2.91 25.69
C ILE A 86 13.83 -2.58 26.47
N VAL A 87 13.75 -1.62 27.39
CA VAL A 87 14.83 -1.27 28.33
C VAL A 87 14.25 -1.14 29.73
N ASN A 88 14.87 -1.78 30.72
CA ASN A 88 14.41 -1.79 32.13
C ASN A 88 12.91 -2.14 32.26
N CYS A 89 12.46 -3.19 31.54
CA CYS A 89 11.07 -3.64 31.48
C CYS A 89 10.06 -2.62 30.90
N LYS A 90 10.51 -1.46 30.40
CA LYS A 90 9.68 -0.49 29.70
C LYS A 90 9.84 -0.63 28.20
N ARG A 91 8.73 -0.71 27.48
CA ARG A 91 8.70 -0.76 26.01
C ARG A 91 8.67 0.65 25.44
N TYR A 92 9.62 0.95 24.56
CA TYR A 92 9.72 2.22 23.83
C TYR A 92 9.22 2.08 22.39
N PHE A 93 9.58 0.98 21.72
CA PHE A 93 9.14 0.67 20.36
C PHE A 93 9.08 -0.85 20.14
N HIS A 94 8.47 -1.27 19.04
CA HIS A 94 8.41 -2.68 18.62
C HIS A 94 9.32 -2.89 17.42
N CYS A 95 10.24 -3.85 17.52
CA CYS A 95 11.08 -4.29 16.41
C CYS A 95 11.48 -5.77 16.59
N PRO A 96 11.85 -6.48 15.51
CA PRO A 96 12.42 -7.82 15.61
C PRO A 96 13.70 -7.82 16.46
N ARG A 97 14.03 -8.98 17.06
CA ARG A 97 15.24 -9.12 17.86
C ARG A 97 16.47 -8.77 17.01
N GLY A 98 17.36 -7.95 17.57
CA GLY A 98 18.59 -7.52 16.90
C GLY A 98 18.46 -6.34 15.93
N HIS A 99 17.28 -5.71 15.85
CA HIS A 99 17.03 -4.58 14.94
C HIS A 99 16.91 -3.23 15.67
N GLY A 100 16.67 -3.25 16.97
CA GLY A 100 16.47 -2.04 17.78
C GLY A 100 17.78 -1.56 18.40
N LEU A 101 18.05 -0.27 18.23
CA LEU A 101 19.20 0.39 18.82
C LEU A 101 18.76 1.66 19.58
N MET A 102 19.32 1.86 20.77
CA MET A 102 19.15 3.10 21.53
C MET A 102 20.50 3.80 21.58
N VAL A 103 20.57 5.01 21.04
CA VAL A 103 21.80 5.79 20.85
C VAL A 103 21.58 7.23 21.30
N LYS A 104 22.67 7.93 21.60
CA LYS A 104 22.59 9.37 21.91
C LYS A 104 22.34 10.16 20.64
N TYR A 105 21.62 11.27 20.74
CA TYR A 105 21.32 12.13 19.58
C TYR A 105 22.57 12.58 18.81
N GLY A 106 23.69 12.82 19.51
CA GLY A 106 24.95 13.23 18.87
C GLY A 106 25.65 12.16 18.03
N GLU A 107 25.25 10.88 18.16
CA GLU A 107 25.81 9.76 17.39
C GLU A 107 25.01 9.51 16.09
N VAL A 108 23.88 10.20 15.93
CA VAL A 108 22.93 10.00 14.84
C VAL A 108 23.11 11.10 13.80
N VAL A 109 23.35 10.69 12.56
CA VAL A 109 23.51 11.57 11.39
C VAL A 109 22.32 11.37 10.47
N ARG A 110 21.69 12.45 10.01
CA ARG A 110 20.59 12.38 9.03
C ARG A 110 21.10 11.88 7.70
N ILE A 111 20.42 10.90 7.13
CA ILE A 111 20.64 10.52 5.73
C ILE A 111 19.90 11.53 4.88
N ASN A 112 20.62 12.23 4.02
CA ASN A 112 19.98 13.09 3.03
C ASN A 112 19.02 12.23 2.19
N PRO A 113 17.71 12.57 2.14
CA PRO A 113 16.79 11.81 1.32
C PRO A 113 17.31 11.81 -0.12
N PRO A 114 17.16 10.69 -0.85
CA PRO A 114 17.57 10.65 -2.24
C PRO A 114 16.91 11.83 -2.97
N VAL A 115 17.73 12.63 -3.65
CA VAL A 115 17.24 13.77 -4.43
C VAL A 115 16.16 13.23 -5.36
N LYS A 116 14.95 13.77 -5.24
CA LYS A 116 13.85 13.39 -6.13
C LYS A 116 14.36 13.59 -7.56
N LYS A 117 14.49 12.49 -8.30
CA LYS A 117 14.93 12.57 -9.70
C LYS A 117 14.01 13.58 -10.41
N PRO A 118 14.55 14.50 -11.22
CA PRO A 118 13.72 15.41 -11.97
C PRO A 118 12.71 14.59 -12.80
N PRO A 119 11.47 15.09 -12.96
CA PRO A 119 10.50 14.41 -13.79
C PRO A 119 11.11 14.22 -15.18
N VAL A 120 11.06 12.99 -15.70
CA VAL A 120 11.56 12.66 -17.02
C VAL A 120 10.67 13.39 -18.04
N LYS A 121 11.09 14.57 -18.50
CA LYS A 121 10.39 15.33 -19.55
C LYS A 121 10.89 14.85 -20.92
N GLY A 122 9.99 14.76 -21.90
CA GLY A 122 10.34 14.44 -23.28
C GLY A 122 10.58 12.96 -23.58
N ASN A 123 10.35 12.03 -22.64
CA ASN A 123 10.40 10.61 -22.93
C ASN A 123 9.05 10.11 -23.47
N TYR A 124 9.03 9.68 -24.74
CA TYR A 124 7.84 9.14 -25.39
C TYR A 124 7.29 7.87 -24.69
N MET A 125 8.16 7.08 -24.07
CA MET A 125 7.79 5.85 -23.35
C MET A 125 7.11 6.14 -22.01
N PHE A 126 7.38 7.31 -21.41
CA PHE A 126 6.81 7.74 -20.13
C PHE A 126 6.27 9.17 -20.25
N PRO A 127 5.19 9.37 -21.03
CA PRO A 127 4.62 10.70 -21.23
C PRO A 127 4.16 11.29 -19.90
N SER A 128 4.22 12.62 -19.80
CA SER A 128 3.75 13.31 -18.60
C SER A 128 2.25 13.03 -18.36
N PHE A 129 1.81 13.09 -17.11
CA PHE A 129 0.39 12.87 -16.78
C PHE A 129 -0.53 13.81 -17.57
N GLU A 130 -0.10 15.06 -17.76
CA GLU A 130 -0.77 16.06 -18.61
C GLU A 130 -0.89 15.61 -20.07
N GLU A 131 0.19 15.05 -20.66
CA GLU A 131 0.16 14.50 -22.02
C GLU A 131 -0.76 13.28 -22.14
N ILE A 132 -0.74 12.37 -21.16
CA ILE A 132 -1.65 11.22 -21.12
C ILE A 132 -3.11 11.70 -21.08
N LYS A 133 -3.40 12.68 -20.22
CA LYS A 133 -4.74 13.27 -20.10
C LYS A 133 -5.18 13.93 -21.40
N LYS A 134 -4.28 14.65 -22.08
CA LYS A 134 -4.54 15.26 -23.40
C LYS A 134 -4.81 14.21 -24.47
N ARG A 135 -3.99 13.15 -24.55
CA ARG A 135 -4.18 12.03 -25.49
C ARG A 135 -5.52 11.31 -25.27
N ARG A 136 -5.92 11.09 -24.02
CA ARG A 136 -7.24 10.51 -23.68
C ARG A 136 -8.39 11.40 -24.13
N ARG A 137 -8.29 12.71 -23.92
CA ARG A 137 -9.29 13.67 -24.39
C ARG A 137 -9.38 13.67 -25.93
N ILE A 138 -8.24 13.66 -26.63
CA ILE A 138 -8.21 13.60 -28.10
C ILE A 138 -8.84 12.30 -28.61
N ARG A 139 -8.52 11.15 -28.00
CA ARG A 139 -9.12 9.86 -28.39
C ARG A 139 -10.64 9.84 -28.18
N SER A 140 -11.12 10.38 -27.06
CA SER A 140 -12.56 10.50 -26.75
C SER A 140 -13.29 11.41 -27.76
N LEU A 141 -12.61 12.42 -28.31
CA LEU A 141 -13.18 13.28 -29.36
C LEU A 141 -13.17 12.65 -30.76
N LEU A 142 -12.19 11.80 -31.07
CA LEU A 142 -12.04 11.19 -32.39
C LEU A 142 -12.91 9.93 -32.56
N ASP A 143 -13.02 9.08 -31.53
CA ASP A 143 -13.79 7.84 -31.57
C ASP A 143 -14.80 7.77 -30.41
N PRO A 144 -15.95 8.46 -30.52
CA PRO A 144 -16.98 8.42 -29.48
C PRO A 144 -17.61 7.02 -29.30
N GLU A 145 -17.51 6.12 -30.29
CA GLU A 145 -18.04 4.74 -30.19
C GLU A 145 -17.16 3.78 -29.37
N LEU A 146 -15.86 4.06 -29.20
CA LEU A 146 -14.92 3.22 -28.44
C LEU A 146 -14.79 3.64 -26.97
N ASP A 147 -15.53 4.67 -26.54
CA ASP A 147 -15.58 5.08 -25.14
C ASP A 147 -16.45 4.09 -24.35
N LEU A 148 -15.92 2.88 -24.18
CA LEU A 148 -16.25 1.98 -23.08
C LEU A 148 -15.84 2.73 -21.80
N GLY A 149 -16.69 3.67 -21.38
CA GLY A 149 -16.50 4.49 -20.21
C GLY A 149 -16.13 3.66 -18.98
N PRO A 150 -15.69 4.28 -17.89
CA PRO A 150 -14.96 3.62 -16.81
C PRO A 150 -15.85 2.60 -16.07
N LEU A 151 -15.94 1.39 -16.61
CA LEU A 151 -16.54 0.20 -15.99
C LEU A 151 -15.77 -0.23 -14.73
N TYR A 152 -14.68 0.46 -14.40
CA TYR A 152 -13.79 0.18 -13.29
C TYR A 152 -13.83 1.16 -12.10
N THR A 153 -14.49 2.33 -12.18
CA THR A 153 -14.45 3.29 -11.05
C THR A 153 -15.70 3.32 -10.17
N ALA A 154 -16.82 2.73 -10.59
CA ALA A 154 -18.08 2.84 -9.83
C ALA A 154 -18.27 1.82 -8.69
N LYS A 155 -17.41 0.79 -8.54
CA LYS A 155 -17.60 -0.27 -7.51
C LYS A 155 -16.71 -0.16 -6.27
N GLY A 156 -15.87 0.87 -6.14
CA GLY A 156 -14.96 1.03 -5.00
C GLY A 156 -15.43 1.99 -3.89
N ALA A 157 -16.31 2.95 -4.17
CA ALA A 157 -16.60 4.04 -3.23
C ALA A 157 -17.73 3.75 -2.23
N ALA A 158 -18.49 2.67 -2.40
CA ALA A 158 -19.62 2.33 -1.52
C ALA A 158 -19.31 1.23 -0.48
N ALA A 159 -18.07 0.72 -0.44
CA ALA A 159 -17.69 -0.41 0.39
C ALA A 159 -16.59 -0.09 1.41
N GLU A 160 -16.69 1.00 2.18
CA GLU A 160 -15.95 1.08 3.46
C GLU A 160 -16.45 2.21 4.39
N LYS A 161 -17.50 1.90 5.16
CA LYS A 161 -17.71 2.41 6.52
C LYS A 161 -18.32 1.29 7.39
N LYS A 162 -17.73 0.10 7.37
CA LYS A 162 -17.88 -0.84 8.50
C LYS A 162 -16.67 -0.60 9.40
N GLY A 163 -16.90 0.18 10.46
CA GLY A 163 -15.91 0.44 11.47
C GLY A 163 -15.39 -0.87 12.04
N TYR A 164 -14.07 -1.04 11.96
CA TYR A 164 -13.37 -2.02 12.78
C TYR A 164 -13.47 -1.51 14.22
N ASN A 165 -14.45 -2.01 14.96
CA ASN A 165 -14.41 -1.94 16.42
C ASN A 165 -13.26 -2.85 16.86
N THR A 166 -12.12 -2.26 17.16
CA THR A 166 -11.05 -2.89 17.93
C THR A 166 -11.55 -3.12 19.36
N THR A 167 -12.28 -4.21 19.56
CA THR A 167 -12.46 -4.78 20.89
C THR A 167 -11.10 -5.28 21.38
N THR A 168 -10.57 -4.60 22.38
CA THR A 168 -9.45 -5.04 23.20
C THR A 168 -9.81 -6.35 23.90
N GLU A 169 -9.51 -7.48 23.26
CA GLU A 169 -9.54 -8.77 23.92
C GLU A 169 -8.40 -8.85 24.94
N LYS A 170 -8.78 -9.06 26.20
CA LYS A 170 -7.87 -9.39 27.29
C LYS A 170 -7.15 -10.69 26.96
N VAL A 171 -5.84 -10.61 26.75
CA VAL A 171 -4.97 -11.79 26.65
C VAL A 171 -4.89 -12.44 28.03
N GLY A 172 -5.69 -13.48 28.24
CA GLY A 172 -5.57 -14.39 29.36
C GLY A 172 -4.42 -15.37 29.10
N HIS A 173 -3.44 -15.39 30.00
CA HIS A 173 -2.42 -16.44 30.05
C HIS A 173 -3.05 -17.77 30.46
N GLY A 174 -3.23 -18.67 29.49
CA GLY A 174 -3.66 -20.06 29.70
C GLY A 174 -2.66 -21.04 29.11
N SER A 175 -1.65 -21.41 29.90
CA SER A 175 -0.76 -22.52 29.61
C SER A 175 -1.49 -23.86 29.79
N LYS A 176 -1.82 -24.57 28.70
CA LYS A 176 -2.00 -26.03 28.72
C LYS A 176 -1.47 -26.65 27.44
N GLY A 177 -0.38 -27.41 27.59
CA GLY A 177 0.20 -28.23 26.54
C GLY A 177 -0.73 -29.39 26.17
N GLY A 178 -0.89 -29.60 24.87
CA GLY A 178 -1.52 -30.79 24.30
C GLY A 178 -0.71 -31.24 23.09
N ARG A 179 0.15 -32.23 23.29
CA ARG A 179 0.79 -32.97 22.20
C ARG A 179 -0.31 -33.71 21.42
N ARG A 180 -0.68 -33.22 20.24
CA ARG A 180 -1.46 -33.98 19.26
C ARG A 180 -0.50 -34.58 18.25
N GLY A 181 -0.43 -35.92 18.25
CA GLY A 181 0.32 -36.69 17.27
C GLY A 181 -0.24 -36.46 15.88
N VAL A 182 0.65 -36.11 14.95
CA VAL A 182 0.38 -36.05 13.51
C VAL A 182 0.24 -37.48 13.02
N LYS A 183 -0.99 -37.91 12.74
CA LYS A 183 -1.25 -39.11 11.92
C LYS A 183 -0.98 -38.72 10.48
N GLN A 184 0.11 -39.26 9.94
CA GLN A 184 0.50 -39.12 8.54
C GLN A 184 -0.37 -40.10 7.74
N GLU A 185 -1.49 -39.63 7.20
CA GLU A 185 -2.25 -40.39 6.20
C GLU A 185 -1.42 -40.43 4.91
N GLN A 186 -0.94 -41.62 4.58
CA GLN A 186 -0.34 -41.93 3.29
C GLN A 186 -1.47 -42.00 2.25
N THR A 187 -1.77 -40.86 1.63
CA THR A 187 -2.55 -40.86 0.38
C THR A 187 -1.61 -41.28 -0.74
N SER A 188 -1.85 -42.47 -1.30
CA SER A 188 -1.19 -42.96 -2.50
C SER A 188 -1.42 -41.95 -3.62
N ALA A 189 -0.34 -41.33 -4.10
CA ALA A 189 -0.33 -40.40 -5.21
C ALA A 189 -0.65 -41.17 -6.50
N GLU A 190 -1.94 -41.35 -6.77
CA GLU A 190 -2.45 -41.80 -8.05
C GLU A 190 -2.02 -40.78 -9.10
N THR A 191 -1.05 -41.16 -9.92
CA THR A 191 -0.44 -40.32 -10.94
C THR A 191 -1.48 -40.09 -12.04
N ARG A 192 -2.35 -39.10 -11.84
CA ARG A 192 -3.32 -38.69 -12.85
C ARG A 192 -2.54 -38.25 -14.09
N ASP A 193 -2.75 -38.97 -15.18
CA ASP A 193 -2.20 -38.66 -16.49
C ASP A 193 -2.85 -37.36 -17.01
N TYR A 194 -2.21 -36.22 -16.74
CA TYR A 194 -2.66 -34.87 -17.10
C TYR A 194 -2.49 -34.54 -18.61
N THR A 195 -2.09 -35.52 -19.43
CA THR A 195 -1.80 -35.30 -20.86
C THR A 195 -3.02 -35.19 -21.75
N LYS A 196 -4.22 -35.53 -21.26
CA LYS A 196 -5.46 -35.36 -22.02
C LYS A 196 -6.03 -33.96 -21.79
N GLU A 197 -6.11 -33.17 -22.86
CA GLU A 197 -6.74 -31.84 -22.84
C GLU A 197 -8.06 -31.91 -22.05
N PRO A 198 -8.26 -31.07 -21.02
CA PRO A 198 -9.54 -31.06 -20.32
C PRO A 198 -10.61 -30.70 -21.35
N PRO A 199 -11.63 -31.56 -21.56
CA PRO A 199 -12.70 -31.30 -22.51
C PRO A 199 -13.22 -29.88 -22.30
N ARG A 200 -13.34 -29.09 -23.37
CA ARG A 200 -13.81 -27.69 -23.32
C ARG A 200 -15.09 -27.53 -22.49
N GLU A 201 -15.90 -28.58 -22.46
CA GLU A 201 -17.11 -28.73 -21.66
C GLU A 201 -16.88 -28.78 -20.14
N LEU A 202 -15.79 -29.38 -19.67
CA LEU A 202 -15.42 -29.49 -18.26
C LEU A 202 -15.03 -28.12 -17.68
N ILE A 203 -14.27 -27.32 -18.45
CA ILE A 203 -13.92 -25.95 -18.06
C ILE A 203 -15.17 -25.08 -18.01
N ASN A 204 -16.07 -25.21 -18.99
CA ASN A 204 -17.33 -24.45 -19.01
C ASN A 204 -18.26 -24.84 -17.86
N ARG A 205 -18.33 -26.13 -17.51
CA ARG A 205 -19.13 -26.63 -16.38
C ARG A 205 -18.59 -26.10 -15.05
N TRP A 206 -17.28 -26.19 -14.82
CA TRP A 206 -16.64 -25.67 -13.62
C TRP A 206 -16.80 -24.15 -13.50
N ASN A 207 -16.66 -23.42 -14.61
CA ASN A 207 -16.84 -21.96 -14.61
C ASN A 207 -18.28 -21.54 -14.34
N LYS A 208 -19.28 -22.28 -14.86
CA LYS A 208 -20.69 -22.02 -14.58
C LYS A 208 -21.02 -22.27 -13.10
N GLU A 209 -20.41 -23.29 -12.49
CA GLU A 209 -20.58 -23.62 -11.07
C GLU A 209 -19.89 -22.61 -10.14
N LYS A 210 -18.65 -22.19 -10.45
CA LYS A 210 -17.86 -21.31 -9.57
C LYS A 210 -18.10 -19.82 -9.77
N PHE A 211 -18.43 -19.39 -10.98
CA PHE A 211 -18.55 -17.97 -11.32
C PHE A 211 -19.97 -17.54 -11.70
N GLY A 212 -20.92 -18.48 -11.69
CA GLY A 212 -22.32 -18.26 -12.04
C GLY A 212 -22.55 -18.17 -13.55
N GLY A 213 -23.81 -18.29 -13.97
CA GLY A 213 -24.23 -18.04 -15.35
C GLY A 213 -24.26 -16.54 -15.67
N GLY A 214 -23.70 -16.14 -16.82
CA GLY A 214 -23.80 -14.77 -17.35
C GLY A 214 -22.50 -14.27 -17.98
N LYS A 215 -22.55 -13.05 -18.57
CA LYS A 215 -21.43 -12.43 -19.32
C LYS A 215 -20.11 -12.40 -18.53
N ARG A 216 -20.15 -12.24 -17.21
CA ARG A 216 -18.95 -12.22 -16.35
C ARG A 216 -18.29 -13.61 -16.24
N GLY A 217 -19.09 -14.67 -16.21
CA GLY A 217 -18.59 -16.05 -16.22
C GLY A 217 -17.93 -16.39 -17.55
N GLU A 218 -18.54 -15.96 -18.66
CA GLU A 218 -17.98 -16.16 -20.01
C GLU A 218 -16.64 -15.46 -20.21
N ILE A 219 -16.50 -14.20 -19.75
CA ILE A 219 -15.23 -13.48 -19.83
C ILE A 219 -14.15 -14.21 -19.04
N LYS A 220 -14.45 -14.65 -17.81
CA LYS A 220 -13.50 -15.42 -16.99
C LYS A 220 -13.12 -16.75 -17.63
N ALA A 221 -14.09 -17.46 -18.23
CA ALA A 221 -13.84 -18.70 -18.93
C ALA A 221 -12.90 -18.50 -20.13
N LYS A 222 -13.13 -17.43 -20.92
CA LYS A 222 -12.23 -17.05 -22.03
C LYS A 222 -10.82 -16.72 -21.53
N THR A 223 -10.69 -16.00 -20.42
CA THR A 223 -9.38 -15.68 -19.83
C THR A 223 -8.64 -16.93 -19.36
N LEU A 224 -9.34 -17.85 -18.67
CA LEU A 224 -8.74 -19.11 -18.22
C LEU A 224 -8.29 -19.99 -19.40
N TYR A 225 -9.07 -20.01 -20.48
CA TYR A 225 -8.70 -20.72 -21.69
C TYR A 225 -7.41 -20.15 -22.32
N LYS A 226 -7.29 -18.81 -22.39
CA LYS A 226 -6.08 -18.15 -22.89
C LYS A 226 -4.85 -18.46 -22.02
N LEU A 227 -5.00 -18.45 -20.70
CA LEU A 227 -3.91 -18.79 -19.77
C LEU A 227 -3.49 -20.25 -19.91
N TYR A 228 -4.44 -21.17 -20.07
CA TYR A 228 -4.15 -22.58 -20.28
C TYR A 228 -3.42 -22.83 -21.61
N ALA A 229 -3.86 -22.18 -22.69
CA ALA A 229 -3.18 -22.26 -23.99
C ALA A 229 -1.75 -21.71 -23.95
N ALA A 230 -1.54 -20.58 -23.25
CA ALA A 230 -0.20 -20.03 -23.05
C ALA A 230 0.70 -20.96 -22.23
N TYR A 231 0.16 -21.61 -21.20
CA TYR A 231 0.88 -22.61 -20.40
C TYR A 231 1.30 -23.82 -21.23
N GLN A 232 0.37 -24.39 -22.01
CA GLN A 232 0.64 -25.49 -22.95
C GLN A 232 1.75 -25.12 -23.96
N LYS A 233 1.69 -23.90 -24.52
CA LYS A 233 2.72 -23.40 -25.42
C LYS A 233 4.08 -23.29 -24.72
N GLY A 234 4.11 -22.80 -23.48
CA GLY A 234 5.32 -22.73 -22.66
C GLY A 234 5.93 -24.10 -22.34
N GLU A 235 5.10 -25.10 -22.05
CA GLU A 235 5.52 -26.50 -21.89
C GLU A 235 6.14 -27.05 -23.18
N GLN A 236 5.54 -26.77 -24.34
CA GLN A 236 6.11 -27.18 -25.63
C GLN A 236 7.47 -26.52 -25.91
N TYR A 237 7.60 -25.22 -25.64
CA TYR A 237 8.89 -24.53 -25.75
C TYR A 237 9.94 -25.13 -24.82
N LYS A 238 9.59 -25.40 -23.56
CA LYS A 238 10.49 -26.01 -22.60
C LYS A 238 10.94 -27.41 -23.04
N ARG A 239 10.04 -28.23 -23.57
CA ARG A 239 10.39 -29.55 -24.13
C ARG A 239 11.25 -29.43 -25.38
N ALA A 240 11.00 -28.46 -26.25
CA ALA A 240 11.83 -28.19 -27.42
C ALA A 240 13.26 -27.80 -27.01
N GLU A 241 13.40 -26.91 -26.00
CA GLU A 241 14.70 -26.56 -25.41
C GLU A 241 15.41 -27.79 -24.80
N GLU A 242 14.70 -28.62 -24.02
CA GLU A 242 15.25 -29.83 -23.41
C GLU A 242 15.65 -30.90 -24.45
N SER A 243 14.94 -30.97 -25.58
CA SER A 243 15.22 -31.94 -26.65
C SER A 243 16.46 -31.60 -27.49
N GLY A 244 17.07 -30.42 -27.29
CA GLY A 244 18.26 -29.99 -28.04
C GLY A 244 17.99 -29.66 -29.51
N ASP A 245 16.73 -29.71 -29.94
CA ASP A 245 16.28 -29.34 -31.28
C ASP A 245 16.10 -27.81 -31.35
N ALA A 246 17.19 -27.09 -31.05
CA ALA A 246 17.27 -25.65 -31.20
C ALA A 246 17.35 -25.31 -32.69
N THR A 247 16.23 -25.49 -33.40
CA THR A 247 16.05 -24.90 -34.72
C THR A 247 16.15 -23.40 -34.55
N SER A 248 17.27 -22.84 -35.00
CA SER A 248 17.52 -21.40 -35.06
C SER A 248 16.58 -20.77 -36.11
N SER A 249 15.28 -20.70 -35.84
CA SER A 249 14.35 -19.91 -36.63
C SER A 249 14.37 -18.48 -36.12
N SER A 250 15.48 -17.79 -36.41
CA SER A 250 15.47 -16.35 -36.61
C SER A 250 14.71 -16.06 -37.90
N ASP A 251 13.39 -16.32 -37.88
CA ASP A 251 12.47 -15.89 -38.92
C ASP A 251 11.70 -14.70 -38.38
N GLU A 252 12.28 -13.54 -38.65
CA GLU A 252 11.71 -12.22 -38.47
C GLU A 252 10.61 -12.03 -39.53
N SER A 253 9.52 -12.81 -39.43
CA SER A 253 8.39 -12.69 -40.35
C SER A 253 7.49 -11.54 -39.88
N SER A 254 7.62 -10.43 -40.59
CA SER A 254 6.63 -9.38 -40.82
C SER A 254 5.21 -9.85 -40.52
N VAL A 255 4.61 -9.33 -39.45
CA VAL A 255 3.17 -9.41 -39.23
C VAL A 255 2.53 -8.47 -40.25
N GLU A 256 2.28 -9.01 -41.45
CA GLU A 256 1.30 -8.41 -42.36
C GLU A 256 -0.08 -8.55 -41.70
N GLY A 257 -0.68 -7.41 -41.38
CA GLY A 257 -2.03 -7.33 -40.88
C GLY A 257 -2.99 -7.80 -41.97
N ASP A 258 -3.65 -8.92 -41.68
CA ASP A 258 -4.78 -9.43 -42.46
C ASP A 258 -6.01 -8.52 -42.20
N ASP A 259 -6.04 -7.39 -42.92
CA ASP A 259 -7.17 -6.46 -43.00
C ASP A 259 -8.19 -6.97 -44.04
N THR A 260 -8.84 -8.10 -43.76
CA THR A 260 -10.02 -8.56 -44.51
C THR A 260 -11.25 -8.57 -43.61
N ASP A 261 -11.79 -7.40 -43.29
CA ASP A 261 -13.21 -7.26 -42.91
C ASP A 261 -13.62 -5.78 -42.77
N ARG A 262 -13.59 -5.00 -43.85
CA ARG A 262 -14.30 -3.70 -43.88
C ARG A 262 -14.60 -3.15 -45.28
N GLN A 263 -15.31 -3.91 -46.10
CA GLN A 263 -16.01 -3.35 -47.25
C GLN A 263 -17.44 -3.89 -47.34
N GLN A 264 -18.38 -3.16 -46.75
CA GLN A 264 -19.76 -3.07 -47.21
C GLN A 264 -20.49 -1.96 -46.42
N GLY A 265 -20.90 -0.91 -47.13
CA GLY A 265 -21.91 0.04 -46.65
C GLY A 265 -21.47 1.50 -46.55
N SER A 266 -21.49 2.24 -47.67
CA SER A 266 -21.86 3.67 -47.67
C SER A 266 -22.02 4.22 -49.09
N SER A 267 -23.04 3.74 -49.80
CA SER A 267 -23.53 4.37 -51.03
C SER A 267 -24.98 4.82 -50.85
N GLU A 268 -25.26 5.73 -49.91
CA GLU A 268 -26.59 6.36 -49.82
C GLU A 268 -26.61 7.55 -48.84
N SER A 269 -26.16 8.74 -49.28
CA SER A 269 -26.56 10.05 -48.68
C SER A 269 -25.91 11.23 -49.42
N LYS A 270 -26.23 11.39 -50.71
CA LYS A 270 -26.06 12.66 -51.43
C LYS A 270 -27.37 12.98 -52.16
N GLN A 271 -28.37 13.49 -51.45
CA GLN A 271 -29.53 14.21 -52.00
C GLN A 271 -30.48 14.64 -50.87
N ARG A 272 -30.11 15.66 -50.10
CA ARG A 272 -31.08 16.44 -49.29
C ARG A 272 -30.45 17.71 -48.73
N ASN A 273 -30.04 18.63 -49.60
CA ASN A 273 -29.87 20.03 -49.19
C ASN A 273 -29.84 20.97 -50.39
N GLN A 274 -30.94 21.00 -51.16
CA GLN A 274 -31.27 22.11 -52.05
C GLN A 274 -32.78 22.26 -52.03
N GLN A 275 -33.31 22.97 -51.01
CA GLN A 275 -34.65 23.56 -50.99
C GLN A 275 -34.81 24.26 -49.63
N LYS A 276 -34.22 25.45 -49.48
CA LYS A 276 -34.59 26.46 -48.48
C LYS A 276 -33.86 27.77 -48.78
N SER A 277 -34.22 28.37 -49.91
CA SER A 277 -33.89 29.76 -50.23
C SER A 277 -34.77 30.18 -51.41
N ALA A 278 -36.03 30.47 -51.10
CA ALA A 278 -36.96 31.32 -51.84
C ALA A 278 -38.07 31.74 -50.86
#